data_AF-A0A496UEN0-F1
#
_entry.id   AF-A0A496UEN0-F1
#
_cell.length_a   1.000
_cell.length_b   1.000
_cell.length_c   1.000
_cell.angle_alpha   90.00
_cell.angle_beta   90.00
_cell.angle_gamma   90.00
#
_symmetry.space_group_name_H-M   'P 1'
#
loop_
_entity.id
_entity.type
_entity.pdbx_description
1 polymer ?
#
loop_
_entity_poly.entity_id
_entity_poly.type
_entity_poly.pdbx_seq_one_letter_code
_entity_poly.pdbx_strand_id
1 'polypeptide(L)'
;MSKSDKKHGVCPISIIPAERRSTIFNELLDMDKSCETKVVINQKEDNDLVLVGVGAVDWPGLATVVLSELHHSGWNLDLLEGFALNSDGIRRGFVITGIRDEDSDRRDAFVSDAGKMAELLANLARGRAGTISLLSRAAERLERFEEVRVALEELYNDKTVPAGILGEKGELVLFISSRSDEYLAERKASDLAWIIKTNFQLVNKVRTSAGKSQFAVKNLRTTREHLTGINIAGFEREISFQNCVTALTHAWFGASIRHQRRYTTRDGIISIRIEMTGPSGLSATRAEQIIIRRSLKKLLVAHELEKLKRIHQYGGSEHYARALIPLLKKECETTGLNQAYIAIVSSTTFQAQLKLVLVSSQDDSNAHDTKIIDLVGSINSKKGLAVVSFRSPSNYRNIWVDLLNVTVEREDFTEMEDAYRDIKLAIEDNFGQFRDFDRGMRLNDVRQLKEIRSELTEIPDNVVTDFYYHIEDFLRASITVNELSQHIRLIYDSISSYLSNRETLENPRSQNVSEGKRKVASLICFVCENEVVVFQNLLEAVKEYTVNVSVIEWAGVSAILFRIQRNGKGLTDEELFDVIEKLKAQCVEH
;
A
#
# COMPACT_ATOMS: atom_id res chain seq x y z
N MET A 1 -7.66 42.95 57.20
CA MET A 1 -7.28 41.52 57.12
C MET A 1 -7.24 41.16 55.63
N SER A 2 -6.20 40.69 54.98
CA SER A 2 -4.81 40.35 55.27
C SER A 2 -4.10 40.49 53.91
N LYS A 3 -3.06 41.32 53.80
CA LYS A 3 -2.19 41.32 52.62
C LYS A 3 -1.35 40.04 52.70
N SER A 4 -1.56 39.09 51.80
CA SER A 4 -0.70 37.92 51.70
C SER A 4 0.64 38.36 51.09
N ASP A 5 1.65 38.54 51.94
CA ASP A 5 3.03 38.67 51.52
C ASP A 5 3.45 37.39 50.78
N LYS A 6 3.53 37.48 49.45
CA LYS A 6 4.21 36.48 48.63
C LYS A 6 5.71 36.61 48.91
N LYS A 7 6.23 35.79 49.83
CA LYS A 7 7.67 35.59 50.02
C LYS A 7 8.28 35.21 48.67
N HIS A 8 9.10 36.09 48.10
CA HIS A 8 9.98 35.75 46.99
C HIS A 8 10.98 34.70 47.51
N GLY A 9 10.99 33.52 46.89
CA GLY A 9 11.92 32.46 47.22
C GLY A 9 13.36 32.95 46.98
N VAL A 10 14.15 32.98 48.03
CA VAL A 10 15.60 33.21 47.94
C VAL A 10 16.20 32.00 47.22
N CYS A 11 17.03 32.24 46.22
CA CYS A 11 17.78 31.17 45.56
C CYS A 11 18.69 30.49 46.60
N PRO A 12 18.53 29.18 46.88
CA PRO A 12 19.35 28.50 47.89
C PRO A 12 20.83 28.49 47.49
N ILE A 13 21.70 28.87 48.43
CA ILE A 13 23.14 29.15 48.20
C ILE A 13 23.98 27.86 48.01
N SER A 14 23.43 26.69 48.33
CA SER A 14 23.88 25.36 47.89
C SER A 14 22.80 24.36 48.27
N ILE A 15 22.27 23.61 47.30
CA ILE A 15 21.14 22.69 47.54
C ILE A 15 21.64 21.34 48.11
N ILE A 16 22.93 21.03 47.93
CA ILE A 16 23.61 19.87 48.50
C ILE A 16 24.28 20.27 49.83
N PRO A 17 24.08 19.51 50.94
CA PRO A 17 24.76 19.77 52.22
C PRO A 17 26.29 19.75 52.09
N ALA A 18 26.97 20.78 52.59
CA ALA A 18 28.41 20.98 52.42
C ALA A 18 29.27 19.82 52.94
N GLU A 19 28.87 19.19 54.05
CA GLU A 19 29.53 17.99 54.60
C GLU A 19 29.47 16.84 53.59
N ARG A 20 28.27 16.50 53.10
CA ARG A 20 28.06 15.40 52.15
C ARG A 20 28.77 15.65 50.82
N ARG A 21 28.72 16.90 50.34
CA ARG A 21 29.48 17.34 49.16
C ARG A 21 30.98 17.11 49.35
N SER A 22 31.52 17.51 50.51
CA SER A 22 32.95 17.36 50.81
C SER A 22 33.37 15.89 50.89
N THR A 23 32.54 15.03 51.50
CA THR A 23 32.76 13.58 51.54
C THR A 23 32.85 12.98 50.13
N ILE A 24 31.81 13.20 49.31
CA ILE A 24 31.77 12.72 47.92
C ILE A 24 32.95 13.26 47.14
N PHE A 25 33.25 14.55 47.26
CA PHE A 25 34.33 15.19 46.53
C PHE A 25 35.71 14.65 46.91
N ASN A 26 35.99 14.45 48.19
CA ASN A 26 37.26 13.89 48.65
C ASN A 26 37.43 12.44 48.15
N GLU A 27 36.36 11.65 48.17
CA GLU A 27 36.37 10.30 47.61
C GLU A 27 36.60 10.30 46.09
N LEU A 28 36.01 11.25 45.37
CA LEU A 28 36.25 11.43 43.93
C LEU A 28 37.65 11.99 43.62
N LEU A 29 38.27 12.74 44.51
CA LEU A 29 39.64 13.22 44.32
C LEU A 29 40.68 12.10 44.45
N ASP A 30 40.39 11.09 45.26
CA ASP A 30 41.17 9.86 45.43
C ASP A 30 41.03 8.89 44.23
N MET A 31 40.84 9.45 43.03
CA MET A 31 41.09 8.74 41.79
C MET A 31 42.60 8.72 41.59
N ASP A 32 43.18 7.52 41.50
CA ASP A 32 44.60 7.31 41.19
C ASP A 32 45.05 8.16 39.99
N LYS A 33 46.36 8.25 39.74
CA LYS A 33 46.91 8.93 38.54
C LYS A 33 46.39 8.34 37.20
N SER A 34 45.52 7.33 37.24
CA SER A 34 44.82 6.77 36.09
C SER A 34 43.74 7.72 35.57
N CYS A 35 43.53 7.72 34.25
CA CYS A 35 42.48 8.48 33.56
C CYS A 35 41.08 7.84 33.73
N GLU A 36 40.85 7.09 34.80
CA GLU A 36 39.67 6.27 35.03
C GLU A 36 38.51 7.07 35.65
N THR A 37 37.29 6.64 35.35
CA THR A 37 36.07 7.22 35.93
C THR A 37 35.80 6.59 37.29
N LYS A 38 35.42 7.39 38.28
CA LYS A 38 34.97 6.90 39.60
C LYS A 38 33.58 7.43 39.89
N VAL A 39 32.76 6.56 40.47
CA VAL A 39 31.42 6.88 40.95
C VAL A 39 31.37 6.60 42.44
N VAL A 40 30.82 7.54 43.19
CA VAL A 40 30.67 7.49 44.64
C VAL A 40 29.19 7.64 44.95
N ILE A 41 28.62 6.69 45.68
CA ILE A 41 27.24 6.74 46.14
C ILE A 41 27.26 7.04 47.62
N ASN A 42 26.57 8.10 48.02
CA ASN A 42 26.44 8.50 49.40
C ASN A 42 24.98 8.35 49.83
N GLN A 43 24.70 7.31 50.63
CA GLN A 43 23.44 7.06 51.30
C GLN A 43 23.69 7.03 52.81
N LYS A 44 22.85 7.72 53.59
CA LYS A 44 22.81 7.60 55.06
C LYS A 44 21.43 7.03 55.41
N GLU A 45 21.38 6.01 56.28
CA GLU A 45 20.13 5.28 56.60
C GLU A 45 19.01 6.19 57.10
N ASP A 46 19.34 7.23 57.87
CA ASP A 46 18.40 8.20 58.46
C ASP A 46 18.18 9.46 57.61
N ASN A 47 18.45 9.43 56.30
CA ASN A 47 18.38 10.60 55.44
C ASN A 47 17.59 10.32 54.16
N ASP A 48 16.63 11.21 53.86
CA ASP A 48 15.81 11.18 52.64
C ASP A 48 16.63 11.43 51.36
N LEU A 49 17.81 12.03 51.49
CA LEU A 49 18.67 12.37 50.37
C LEU A 49 19.67 11.25 50.04
N VAL A 50 19.65 10.80 48.78
CA VAL A 50 20.70 9.95 48.21
C VAL A 50 21.45 10.73 47.14
N LEU A 51 22.77 10.72 47.21
CA LEU A 51 23.64 11.43 46.27
C LEU A 51 24.52 10.45 45.52
N VAL A 52 24.73 10.76 44.24
CA VAL A 52 25.67 10.08 43.36
C VAL A 52 26.64 11.14 42.84
N GLY A 53 27.91 10.94 43.15
CA GLY A 53 29.01 11.71 42.61
C GLY A 53 29.72 10.93 41.52
N VAL A 54 29.98 11.58 40.39
CA VAL A 54 30.77 11.05 39.29
C VAL A 54 31.93 11.99 39.06
N GLY A 55 33.13 11.44 38.94
CA GLY A 55 34.29 12.19 38.47
C GLY A 55 35.04 11.44 37.39
N ALA A 56 35.52 12.19 36.41
CA ALA A 56 36.24 11.69 35.26
C ALA A 56 37.17 12.78 34.70
N VAL A 57 37.98 12.43 33.70
CA VAL A 57 38.61 13.46 32.84
C VAL A 57 37.49 14.31 32.22
N ASP A 58 37.65 15.63 32.21
CA ASP A 58 36.62 16.55 31.71
C ASP A 58 36.48 16.44 30.19
N TRP A 59 35.24 16.39 29.70
CA TRP A 59 34.93 16.37 28.27
C TRP A 59 33.51 16.91 28.00
N PRO A 60 33.25 17.49 26.80
CA PRO A 60 31.92 18.02 26.45
C PRO A 60 30.84 16.93 26.42
N GLY A 61 30.01 16.86 27.46
CA GLY A 61 28.90 15.90 27.58
C GLY A 61 28.97 14.98 28.80
N LEU A 62 30.00 15.11 29.66
CA LEU A 62 30.10 14.32 30.90
C LEU A 62 28.83 14.42 31.77
N ALA A 63 28.36 15.63 32.06
CA ALA A 63 27.12 15.84 32.81
C ALA A 63 25.91 15.25 32.07
N THR A 64 25.85 15.39 30.74
CA THR A 64 24.75 14.85 29.94
C THR A 64 24.64 13.34 30.07
N VAL A 65 25.73 12.58 29.98
CA VAL A 65 25.68 11.12 30.13
C VAL A 65 25.23 10.73 31.52
N VAL A 66 25.80 11.32 32.57
CA VAL A 66 25.43 11.01 33.95
C VAL A 66 23.93 11.24 34.17
N LEU A 67 23.38 12.35 33.67
CA LEU A 67 21.96 12.66 33.79
C LEU A 67 21.10 11.75 32.91
N SER A 68 21.50 11.50 31.66
CA SER A 68 20.75 10.68 30.71
C SER A 68 20.60 9.23 31.18
N GLU A 69 21.63 8.64 31.78
CA GLU A 69 21.56 7.27 32.31
C GLU A 69 20.58 7.17 33.48
N LEU A 70 20.62 8.13 34.42
CA LEU A 70 19.68 8.16 35.54
C LEU A 70 18.24 8.41 35.07
N HIS A 71 18.04 9.29 34.09
CA HIS A 71 16.73 9.51 33.48
C HIS A 71 16.24 8.29 32.68
N HIS A 72 17.14 7.55 32.03
CA HIS A 72 16.80 6.32 31.32
C HIS A 72 16.26 5.24 32.28
N SER A 73 16.80 5.19 33.50
CA SER A 73 16.26 4.38 34.61
C SER A 73 14.97 4.94 35.24
N GLY A 74 14.43 6.05 34.72
CA GLY A 74 13.15 6.62 35.14
C GLY A 74 13.23 7.59 36.33
N TRP A 75 14.44 8.04 36.70
CA TRP A 75 14.63 8.92 37.85
C TRP A 75 14.48 10.40 37.47
N ASN A 76 13.67 11.13 38.22
CA ASN A 76 13.70 12.60 38.24
C ASN A 76 14.68 13.04 39.33
N LEU A 77 15.64 13.91 38.99
CA LEU A 77 16.73 14.31 39.88
C LEU A 77 16.41 15.65 40.56
N ASP A 78 16.46 15.67 41.89
CA ASP A 78 16.13 16.86 42.70
C ASP A 78 17.30 17.86 42.78
N LEU A 79 18.52 17.37 42.56
CA LEU A 79 19.75 18.11 42.79
C LEU A 79 20.74 17.85 41.66
N LEU A 80 21.41 18.89 41.22
CA LEU A 80 22.52 18.81 40.28
C LEU A 80 23.56 19.87 40.60
N GLU A 81 24.80 19.44 40.78
CA GLU A 81 25.97 20.29 40.88
C GLU A 81 27.05 19.75 39.94
N GLY A 82 27.62 20.62 39.10
CA GLY A 82 28.67 20.26 38.16
C GLY A 82 29.80 21.29 38.18
N PHE A 83 31.05 20.84 38.23
CA PHE A 83 32.22 21.70 38.21
C PHE A 83 33.44 20.96 37.65
N ALA A 84 34.45 21.71 37.20
CA ALA A 84 35.72 21.16 36.72
C ALA A 84 36.89 21.73 37.50
N LEU A 85 37.93 20.92 37.71
CA LEU A 85 39.16 21.32 38.39
C LEU A 85 40.37 20.86 37.59
N ASN A 86 41.40 21.70 37.54
CA ASN A 86 42.70 21.32 37.00
C ASN A 86 43.56 20.80 38.15
N SER A 87 43.99 19.54 38.08
CA SER A 87 44.98 18.95 38.99
C SER A 87 46.00 18.19 38.16
N ASP A 88 47.29 18.36 38.48
CA ASP A 88 48.38 17.57 37.87
C ASP A 88 48.41 17.60 36.33
N GLY A 89 48.01 18.73 35.74
CA GLY A 89 47.98 18.92 34.29
C GLY A 89 46.77 18.27 33.58
N ILE A 90 45.86 17.63 34.32
CA ILE A 90 44.64 17.03 33.80
C ILE A 90 43.43 17.83 34.29
N ARG A 91 42.57 18.26 33.36
CA ARG A 91 41.26 18.84 33.68
C ARG A 91 40.29 17.71 34.02
N ARG A 92 39.79 17.67 35.25
CA ARG A 92 38.83 16.69 35.74
C ARG A 92 37.45 17.35 35.90
N GLY A 93 36.42 16.68 35.44
CA GLY A 93 35.03 17.09 35.58
C GLY A 93 34.34 16.28 36.68
N PHE A 94 33.52 16.94 37.48
CA PHE A 94 32.76 16.36 38.59
C PHE A 94 31.29 16.70 38.43
N VAL A 95 30.43 15.70 38.65
CA VAL A 95 28.98 15.81 38.60
C VAL A 95 28.43 15.17 39.87
N ILE A 96 27.70 15.91 40.68
CA ILE A 96 27.02 15.41 41.87
C ILE A 96 25.52 15.62 41.66
N THR A 97 24.76 14.54 41.68
CA THR A 97 23.31 14.58 41.51
C THR A 97 22.63 13.62 42.48
N GLY A 98 21.32 13.67 42.63
CA GLY A 98 20.62 12.83 43.57
C GLY A 98 19.13 13.05 43.63
N ILE A 99 18.47 12.19 44.39
CA ILE A 99 17.03 12.25 44.69
C ILE A 99 16.82 12.44 46.18
N ARG A 100 15.68 13.00 46.52
CA ARG A 100 15.19 13.17 47.87
C ARG A 100 13.86 12.42 47.99
N ASP A 101 13.89 11.28 48.67
CA ASP A 101 12.72 10.40 48.80
C ASP A 101 12.62 9.82 50.21
N GLU A 102 11.42 9.84 50.79
CA GLU A 102 11.15 9.29 52.13
C GLU A 102 11.06 7.75 52.10
N ASP A 103 10.79 7.14 50.95
CA ASP A 103 10.70 5.69 50.76
C ASP A 103 12.09 5.04 50.66
N SER A 104 12.41 4.14 51.60
CA SER A 104 13.68 3.41 51.64
C SER A 104 13.87 2.49 50.43
N ASP A 105 12.81 1.83 49.97
CA ASP A 105 12.90 0.87 48.86
C ASP A 105 13.24 1.60 47.56
N ARG A 106 12.68 2.80 47.40
CA ARG A 106 12.97 3.68 46.27
C ARG A 106 14.39 4.25 46.33
N ARG A 107 14.89 4.59 47.53
CA ARG A 107 16.30 4.99 47.72
C ARG A 107 17.26 3.86 47.34
N ASP A 108 16.98 2.63 47.77
CA ASP A 108 17.81 1.47 47.46
C ASP A 108 17.79 1.12 45.97
N ALA A 109 16.63 1.26 45.32
CA ALA A 109 16.51 1.11 43.87
C ALA A 109 17.36 2.14 43.12
N PHE A 110 17.36 3.41 43.56
CA PHE A 110 18.21 4.45 42.98
C PHE A 110 19.69 4.16 43.16
N VAL A 111 20.11 3.66 44.32
CA VAL A 111 21.50 3.23 44.57
C VAL A 111 21.91 2.09 43.65
N SER A 112 21.04 1.08 43.48
CA SER A 112 21.26 -0.04 42.57
C SER A 112 21.46 0.42 41.12
N ASP A 113 20.62 1.34 40.64
CA ASP A 113 20.72 1.88 39.28
C ASP A 113 21.93 2.80 39.09
N ALA A 114 22.28 3.60 40.10
CA ALA A 114 23.50 4.39 40.10
C ALA A 114 24.77 3.52 40.08
N GLY A 115 24.74 2.34 40.71
CA GLY A 115 25.80 1.34 40.63
C GLY A 115 26.01 0.81 39.21
N LYS A 116 24.91 0.50 38.49
CA LYS A 116 24.98 0.08 37.08
C LYS A 116 25.53 1.18 36.17
N MET A 117 25.17 2.44 36.44
CA MET A 117 25.72 3.60 35.73
C MET A 117 27.24 3.70 35.86
N ALA A 118 27.82 3.33 37.01
CA ALA A 118 29.26 3.36 37.22
C ALA A 118 30.02 2.44 36.24
N GLU A 119 29.51 1.22 36.05
CA GLU A 119 30.10 0.25 35.10
C GLU A 119 30.00 0.77 33.65
N LEU A 120 28.87 1.37 33.29
CA LEU A 120 28.64 1.93 31.96
C LEU A 120 29.53 3.16 31.69
N LEU A 121 29.67 4.06 32.65
CA LEU A 121 30.57 5.23 32.56
C LEU A 121 32.05 4.85 32.49
N ALA A 122 32.46 3.79 33.19
CA ALA A 122 33.81 3.23 33.08
C ALA A 122 34.10 2.66 31.67
N ASN A 123 33.07 2.13 31.00
CA ASN A 123 33.17 1.66 29.62
C ASN A 123 33.16 2.81 28.60
N LEU A 124 32.31 3.82 28.79
CA LEU A 124 32.24 5.00 27.90
C LEU A 124 33.51 5.85 27.97
N ALA A 125 34.17 5.91 29.13
CA ALA A 125 35.43 6.64 29.31
C ALA A 125 36.59 6.11 28.46
N ARG A 126 36.50 4.87 27.96
CA ARG A 126 37.47 4.26 27.02
C ARG A 126 37.21 4.61 25.54
N GLY A 127 36.01 5.09 25.19
CA GLY A 127 35.54 5.31 23.81
C GLY A 127 35.09 6.75 23.47
N ARG A 128 35.77 7.75 24.03
CA ARG A 128 35.32 9.16 24.16
C ARG A 128 34.86 9.84 22.87
N ALA A 129 35.54 9.62 21.74
CA ALA A 129 35.19 10.30 20.49
C ALA A 129 33.84 9.83 19.91
N GLY A 130 33.54 8.52 20.02
CA GLY A 130 32.29 7.95 19.54
C GLY A 130 31.09 8.43 20.36
N THR A 131 31.23 8.44 21.69
CA THR A 131 30.17 8.88 22.62
C THR A 131 29.81 10.35 22.44
N ILE A 132 30.81 11.24 22.34
CA ILE A 132 30.57 12.68 22.08
C ILE A 132 29.83 12.88 20.76
N SER A 133 30.24 12.16 19.71
CA SER A 133 29.57 12.23 18.42
C SER A 133 28.11 11.75 18.48
N LEU A 134 27.80 10.71 19.26
CA LEU A 134 26.44 10.21 19.42
C LEU A 134 25.55 11.17 20.20
N LEU A 135 26.08 11.78 21.27
CA LEU A 135 25.35 12.77 22.07
C LEU A 135 25.06 14.05 21.29
N SER A 136 26.04 14.55 20.52
CA SER A 136 25.84 15.71 19.64
C SER A 136 24.70 15.44 18.64
N ARG A 137 24.72 14.26 17.99
CA ARG A 137 23.66 13.87 17.05
C ARG A 137 22.29 13.74 17.73
N ALA A 138 22.24 13.21 18.95
CA ALA A 138 21.00 13.12 19.71
C ALA A 138 20.45 14.50 20.09
N ALA A 139 21.31 15.42 20.53
CA ALA A 139 20.93 16.80 20.86
C ALA A 139 20.43 17.55 19.62
N GLU A 140 21.14 17.47 18.49
CA GLU A 140 20.73 18.07 17.21
C GLU A 140 19.38 17.52 16.73
N ARG A 141 19.14 16.21 16.87
CA ARG A 141 17.83 15.61 16.56
C ARG A 141 16.72 16.10 17.48
N LEU A 142 17.01 16.29 18.77
CA LEU A 142 16.03 16.79 19.74
C LEU A 142 15.67 18.26 19.45
N GLU A 143 16.66 19.07 19.12
CA GLU A 143 16.44 20.45 18.67
C GLU A 143 15.55 20.47 17.42
N ARG A 144 15.87 19.65 16.41
CA ARG A 144 15.01 19.51 15.22
C ARG A 144 13.62 18.98 15.53
N PHE A 145 13.49 18.08 16.49
CA PHE A 145 12.19 17.59 16.93
C PHE A 145 11.33 18.75 17.48
N GLU A 146 11.90 19.59 18.36
CA GLU A 146 11.18 20.73 18.95
C GLU A 146 10.83 21.79 17.91
N GLU A 147 11.74 22.15 17.01
CA GLU A 147 11.46 23.08 15.92
C GLU A 147 10.30 22.60 15.03
N VAL A 148 10.28 21.29 14.70
CA VAL A 148 9.21 20.70 13.88
C VAL A 148 7.90 20.61 14.66
N ARG A 149 7.95 20.35 15.98
CA ARG A 149 6.76 20.39 16.85
C ARG A 149 6.11 21.76 16.84
N VAL A 150 6.88 22.83 17.05
CA VAL A 150 6.38 24.22 16.99
C VAL A 150 5.79 24.53 15.61
N ALA A 151 6.48 24.17 14.54
CA ALA A 151 5.98 24.37 13.18
C ALA A 151 4.70 23.56 12.86
N LEU A 152 4.51 22.39 13.48
CA LEU A 152 3.26 21.63 13.40
C LEU A 152 2.13 22.35 14.11
N GLU A 153 2.37 22.91 15.29
CA GLU A 153 1.37 23.69 16.05
C GLU A 153 0.92 24.91 15.25
N GLU A 154 1.86 25.66 14.67
CA GLU A 154 1.58 26.79 13.77
C GLU A 154 0.74 26.35 12.55
N LEU A 155 1.08 25.22 11.91
CA LEU A 155 0.34 24.70 10.76
C LEU A 155 -1.09 24.27 11.09
N TYR A 156 -1.43 24.06 12.36
CA TYR A 156 -2.78 23.76 12.82
C TYR A 156 -3.53 25.02 13.31
N ASN A 157 -2.93 26.21 13.22
CA ASN A 157 -3.52 27.50 13.58
C ASN A 157 -4.19 27.47 14.98
N ASP A 158 -3.44 27.08 16.02
CA ASP A 158 -3.90 26.97 17.42
C ASP A 158 -5.02 25.93 17.68
N LYS A 159 -5.37 25.09 16.70
CA LYS A 159 -6.17 23.88 16.95
C LYS A 159 -5.30 22.79 17.55
N THR A 160 -5.86 21.99 18.45
CA THR A 160 -5.16 20.85 19.06
C THR A 160 -4.62 19.91 17.97
N VAL A 161 -3.30 19.76 17.93
CA VAL A 161 -2.64 18.82 17.02
C VAL A 161 -3.07 17.40 17.44
N PRO A 162 -3.47 16.52 16.50
CA PRO A 162 -3.93 15.17 16.84
C PRO A 162 -2.89 14.39 17.64
N ALA A 163 -3.34 13.62 18.64
CA ALA A 163 -2.47 12.74 19.43
C ALA A 163 -1.72 11.71 18.57
N GLY A 164 -2.28 11.30 17.42
CA GLY A 164 -1.59 10.45 16.45
C GLY A 164 -0.37 11.10 15.77
N ILE A 165 -0.16 12.40 15.92
CA ILE A 165 1.03 13.12 15.43
C ILE A 165 2.01 13.36 16.58
N LEU A 166 1.55 13.93 17.70
CA LEU A 166 2.42 14.36 18.81
C LEU A 166 2.60 13.36 19.95
N GLY A 167 1.80 12.30 20.01
CA GLY A 167 1.93 11.28 21.06
C GLY A 167 3.28 10.56 21.00
N GLU A 168 3.62 9.81 22.05
CA GLU A 168 4.90 9.08 22.15
C GLU A 168 5.16 8.12 20.98
N LYS A 169 4.09 7.58 20.39
CA LYS A 169 4.13 6.72 19.18
C LYS A 169 3.55 7.43 17.95
N GLY A 170 3.48 8.76 18.00
CA GLY A 170 2.94 9.60 16.97
C GLY A 170 3.87 9.73 15.76
N GLU A 171 3.31 10.21 14.65
CA GLU A 171 4.03 10.37 13.39
C GLU A 171 5.28 11.26 13.53
N LEU A 172 5.28 12.27 14.41
CA LEU A 172 6.46 13.14 14.62
C LEU A 172 7.67 12.34 15.14
N VAL A 173 7.48 11.56 16.20
CA VAL A 173 8.54 10.76 16.82
C VAL A 173 9.06 9.72 15.83
N LEU A 174 8.15 9.01 15.14
CA LEU A 174 8.49 8.01 14.13
C LEU A 174 9.21 8.63 12.92
N PHE A 175 8.81 9.84 12.52
CA PHE A 175 9.45 10.55 11.42
C PHE A 175 10.86 10.98 11.79
N ILE A 176 11.08 11.67 12.91
CA ILE A 176 12.42 12.14 13.30
C ILE A 176 13.38 10.97 13.52
N SER A 177 12.94 9.92 14.22
CA SER A 177 13.78 8.75 14.50
C SER A 177 14.22 8.00 13.23
N SER A 178 13.36 7.96 12.20
CA SER A 178 13.61 7.17 10.99
C SER A 178 14.39 7.90 9.88
N ARG A 179 14.78 9.17 10.09
CA ARG A 179 15.53 9.98 9.10
C ARG A 179 17.02 10.06 9.43
N SER A 180 17.83 10.28 8.41
CA SER A 180 19.24 10.63 8.59
C SER A 180 19.36 12.08 9.09
N ASP A 181 20.47 12.36 9.79
CA ASP A 181 20.74 13.69 10.34
C ASP A 181 20.83 14.74 9.21
N GLU A 182 21.47 14.35 8.11
CA GLU A 182 21.58 15.17 6.89
C GLU A 182 20.20 15.53 6.32
N TYR A 183 19.29 14.56 6.24
CA TYR A 183 17.94 14.80 5.70
C TYR A 183 17.18 15.85 6.54
N LEU A 184 17.29 15.76 7.86
CA LEU A 184 16.65 16.69 8.81
C LEU A 184 17.30 18.07 8.76
N ALA A 185 18.64 18.13 8.73
CA ALA A 185 19.40 19.38 8.75
C ALA A 185 19.24 20.21 7.46
N GLU A 186 19.12 19.56 6.30
CA GLU A 186 19.02 20.26 5.01
C GLU A 186 17.64 20.90 4.74
N ARG A 187 16.62 20.57 5.54
CA ARG A 187 15.22 20.97 5.31
C ARG A 187 14.75 21.93 6.40
N LYS A 188 13.87 22.86 6.02
CA LYS A 188 13.23 23.76 6.97
C LYS A 188 12.24 22.98 7.85
N ALA A 189 12.16 23.35 9.12
CA ALA A 189 11.21 22.76 10.07
C ALA A 189 9.75 22.83 9.56
N SER A 190 9.35 23.94 8.94
CA SER A 190 8.01 24.10 8.36
C SER A 190 7.73 23.16 7.18
N ASP A 191 8.74 22.84 6.38
CA ASP A 191 8.59 21.86 5.32
C ASP A 191 8.48 20.45 5.90
N LEU A 192 9.33 20.08 6.87
CA LEU A 192 9.25 18.80 7.60
C LEU A 192 7.89 18.61 8.29
N ALA A 193 7.39 19.63 8.97
CA ALA A 193 6.07 19.65 9.58
C ALA A 193 4.96 19.42 8.54
N TRP A 194 5.06 20.05 7.37
CA TRP A 194 4.15 19.79 6.25
C TRP A 194 4.21 18.33 5.77
N ILE A 195 5.39 17.71 5.72
CA ILE A 195 5.53 16.28 5.35
C ILE A 195 4.73 15.41 6.31
N ILE A 196 4.97 15.58 7.61
CA ILE A 196 4.39 14.79 8.69
C ILE A 196 2.86 14.94 8.67
N LYS A 197 2.38 16.18 8.67
CA LYS A 197 0.95 16.49 8.59
C LYS A 197 0.31 15.87 7.36
N THR A 198 0.93 16.05 6.19
CA THR A 198 0.41 15.54 4.91
C THR A 198 0.34 14.02 4.91
N ASN A 199 1.39 13.34 5.36
CA ASN A 199 1.40 11.89 5.48
C ASN A 199 0.27 11.38 6.39
N PHE A 200 0.16 11.94 7.59
CA PHE A 200 -0.89 11.57 8.53
C PHE A 200 -2.30 11.78 7.93
N GLN A 201 -2.51 12.90 7.24
CA GLN A 201 -3.78 13.20 6.58
C GLN A 201 -4.08 12.26 5.41
N LEU A 202 -3.11 11.94 4.56
CA LEU A 202 -3.30 11.04 3.42
C LEU A 202 -3.65 9.62 3.90
N VAL A 203 -2.92 9.09 4.89
CA VAL A 203 -3.19 7.77 5.47
C VAL A 203 -4.58 7.73 6.10
N ASN A 204 -4.96 8.75 6.88
CA ASN A 204 -6.31 8.79 7.47
C ASN A 204 -7.40 8.95 6.41
N LYS A 205 -7.16 9.73 5.35
CA LYS A 205 -8.09 9.80 4.22
C LYS A 205 -8.32 8.44 3.61
N VAL A 206 -7.26 7.68 3.29
CA VAL A 206 -7.36 6.31 2.76
C VAL A 206 -8.22 5.43 3.67
N ARG A 207 -8.03 5.50 5.01
CA ARG A 207 -8.85 4.77 5.98
C ARG A 207 -10.33 5.14 5.90
N THR A 208 -10.63 6.44 5.84
CA THR A 208 -12.00 6.96 5.82
C THR A 208 -12.68 6.83 4.46
N SER A 209 -11.92 6.77 3.36
CA SER A 209 -12.41 6.73 1.98
C SER A 209 -12.49 5.31 1.42
N ALA A 210 -12.71 4.30 2.29
CA ALA A 210 -12.79 2.88 1.92
C ALA A 210 -11.61 2.38 1.06
N GLY A 211 -10.40 2.93 1.26
CA GLY A 211 -9.20 2.53 0.56
C GLY A 211 -8.80 3.36 -0.65
N LYS A 212 -9.59 4.36 -1.05
CA LYS A 212 -9.21 5.21 -2.20
C LYS A 212 -7.83 5.81 -2.03
N SER A 213 -6.98 5.62 -3.02
CA SER A 213 -5.59 6.09 -2.98
C SER A 213 -5.52 7.62 -2.98
N GLN A 214 -4.61 8.18 -2.21
CA GLN A 214 -4.47 9.62 -2.02
C GLN A 214 -3.04 10.06 -2.34
N PHE A 215 -2.88 11.27 -2.88
CA PHE A 215 -1.55 11.82 -3.09
C PHE A 215 -1.50 13.34 -2.91
N ALA A 216 -0.31 13.86 -2.65
CA ALA A 216 -0.02 15.29 -2.58
C ALA A 216 1.32 15.58 -3.24
N VAL A 217 1.39 16.72 -3.93
CA VAL A 217 2.61 17.20 -4.63
C VAL A 217 2.90 18.62 -4.18
N LYS A 218 4.11 18.87 -3.67
CA LYS A 218 4.57 20.18 -3.23
C LYS A 218 6.06 20.35 -3.53
N ASN A 219 6.46 21.54 -3.98
CA ASN A 219 7.87 21.88 -4.11
C ASN A 219 8.46 22.23 -2.75
N LEU A 220 9.70 21.80 -2.53
CA LEU A 220 10.49 22.07 -1.34
C LEU A 220 11.89 22.50 -1.75
N ARG A 221 12.50 23.35 -0.93
CA ARG A 221 13.86 23.82 -1.14
C ARG A 221 14.71 23.38 0.03
N THR A 222 15.77 22.64 -0.26
CA THR A 222 16.79 22.32 0.73
C THR A 222 17.90 23.36 0.68
N THR A 223 18.88 23.25 1.58
CA THR A 223 20.09 24.07 1.53
C THR A 223 20.91 23.85 0.25
N ARG A 224 20.74 22.71 -0.43
CA ARG A 224 21.56 22.28 -1.58
C ARG A 224 20.77 22.17 -2.89
N GLU A 225 19.48 21.86 -2.83
CA GLU A 225 18.70 21.44 -3.99
C GLU A 225 17.28 22.04 -4.01
N HIS A 226 16.70 22.08 -5.22
CA HIS A 226 15.30 22.39 -5.44
C HIS A 226 14.57 21.11 -5.83
N LEU A 227 13.63 20.69 -4.98
CA LEU A 227 12.99 19.39 -5.07
C LEU A 227 11.48 19.53 -5.22
N THR A 228 10.86 18.53 -5.84
CA THR A 228 9.43 18.30 -5.83
C THR A 228 9.15 17.06 -5.02
N GLY A 229 8.51 17.25 -3.87
CA GLY A 229 8.08 16.18 -2.97
C GLY A 229 6.71 15.67 -3.36
N ILE A 230 6.60 14.35 -3.44
CA ILE A 230 5.41 13.62 -3.84
C ILE A 230 5.13 12.59 -2.74
N ASN A 231 3.97 12.73 -2.11
CA ASN A 231 3.49 11.83 -1.07
C ASN A 231 2.31 11.05 -1.65
N ILE A 232 2.33 9.73 -1.54
CA ILE A 232 1.31 8.82 -2.07
C ILE A 232 0.93 7.86 -0.94
N ALA A 233 -0.35 7.65 -0.69
CA ALA A 233 -0.84 6.69 0.28
C ALA A 233 -1.98 5.85 -0.31
N GLY A 234 -2.02 4.56 0.02
CA GLY A 234 -3.08 3.62 -0.38
C GLY A 234 -2.80 2.24 0.19
N PHE A 235 -3.61 1.23 -0.12
CA PHE A 235 -3.32 -0.13 0.36
C PHE A 235 -2.11 -0.74 -0.35
N GLU A 236 -1.28 -1.49 0.38
CA GLU A 236 -0.06 -2.10 -0.17
C GLU A 236 -0.34 -3.04 -1.36
N ARG A 237 -1.51 -3.68 -1.37
CA ARG A 237 -1.98 -4.52 -2.49
C ARG A 237 -2.42 -3.73 -3.74
N GLU A 238 -2.59 -2.41 -3.63
CA GLU A 238 -3.16 -1.52 -4.65
C GLU A 238 -2.11 -0.55 -5.22
N ILE A 239 -1.02 -0.30 -4.49
CA ILE A 239 0.03 0.63 -4.91
C ILE A 239 1.37 -0.10 -5.00
N SER A 240 1.88 -0.22 -6.23
CA SER A 240 3.25 -0.64 -6.49
C SER A 240 4.19 0.56 -6.50
N PHE A 241 5.21 0.52 -5.64
CA PHE A 241 6.29 1.52 -5.62
C PHE A 241 6.95 1.69 -7.00
N GLN A 242 7.24 0.58 -7.69
CA GLN A 242 7.90 0.60 -8.99
C GLN A 242 7.02 1.26 -10.05
N ASN A 243 5.70 1.01 -10.00
CA ASN A 243 4.76 1.63 -10.94
C ASN A 243 4.67 3.14 -10.68
N CYS A 244 4.65 3.57 -9.42
CA CYS A 244 4.70 4.99 -9.06
C CYS A 244 5.97 5.66 -9.60
N VAL A 245 7.14 5.07 -9.39
CA VAL A 245 8.42 5.59 -9.90
C VAL A 245 8.43 5.68 -11.42
N THR A 246 7.95 4.64 -12.10
CA THR A 246 7.89 4.58 -13.57
C THR A 246 6.96 5.67 -14.12
N ALA A 247 5.76 5.80 -13.56
CA ALA A 247 4.80 6.82 -13.97
C ALA A 247 5.32 8.24 -13.71
N LEU A 248 6.02 8.47 -12.60
CA LEU A 248 6.62 9.77 -12.30
C LEU A 248 7.77 10.10 -13.26
N THR A 249 8.62 9.13 -13.58
CA THR A 249 9.71 9.29 -14.54
C THR A 249 9.19 9.58 -15.94
N HIS A 250 8.07 8.96 -16.34
CA HIS A 250 7.39 9.25 -17.59
C HIS A 250 6.69 10.63 -17.55
N ALA A 251 6.06 10.99 -16.44
CA ALA A 251 5.36 12.26 -16.28
C ALA A 251 6.29 13.47 -16.22
N TRP A 252 7.52 13.27 -15.74
CA TRP A 252 8.55 14.30 -15.63
C TRP A 252 9.87 13.78 -16.20
N PHE A 253 9.91 13.72 -17.54
CA PHE A 253 11.03 13.16 -18.28
C PHE A 253 12.36 13.86 -17.94
N GLY A 254 13.40 13.06 -17.69
CA GLY A 254 14.73 13.53 -17.31
C GLY A 254 14.88 14.00 -15.85
N ALA A 255 13.81 13.93 -15.05
CA ALA A 255 13.90 14.16 -13.61
C ALA A 255 14.63 13.00 -12.92
N SER A 256 15.37 13.30 -11.85
CA SER A 256 16.10 12.31 -11.05
C SER A 256 15.52 12.23 -9.63
N ILE A 257 15.39 11.01 -9.12
CA ILE A 257 14.99 10.77 -7.73
C ILE A 257 16.20 11.03 -6.83
N ARG A 258 16.05 11.96 -5.89
CA ARG A 258 17.08 12.28 -4.89
C ARG A 258 16.86 11.54 -3.59
N HIS A 259 15.60 11.36 -3.20
CA HIS A 259 15.27 10.67 -1.97
C HIS A 259 13.95 9.94 -2.11
N GLN A 260 13.88 8.73 -1.55
CA GLN A 260 12.67 7.92 -1.51
C GLN A 260 12.52 7.23 -0.16
N ARG A 261 11.29 7.12 0.32
CA ARG A 261 10.96 6.34 1.51
C ARG A 261 9.60 5.70 1.39
N ARG A 262 9.49 4.50 1.93
CA ARG A 262 8.27 3.74 2.08
C ARG A 262 8.11 3.35 3.55
N TYR A 263 6.89 3.39 4.04
CA TYR A 263 6.49 2.69 5.26
C TYR A 263 5.08 2.15 5.10
N THR A 264 4.79 1.05 5.79
CA THR A 264 3.47 0.41 5.76
C THR A 264 2.90 0.42 7.18
N THR A 265 1.65 0.84 7.34
CA THR A 265 0.94 0.81 8.61
C THR A 265 0.49 -0.62 8.93
N ARG A 266 0.12 -0.88 10.20
CA ARG A 266 -0.35 -2.22 10.62
C ARG A 266 -1.60 -2.71 9.88
N ASP A 267 -2.45 -1.78 9.48
CA ASP A 267 -3.66 -2.00 8.68
C ASP A 267 -3.38 -2.12 7.16
N GLY A 268 -2.11 -2.21 6.74
CA GLY A 268 -1.72 -2.50 5.37
C GLY A 268 -1.78 -1.31 4.42
N ILE A 269 -1.80 -0.07 4.94
CA ILE A 269 -1.72 1.15 4.12
C ILE A 269 -0.24 1.48 3.92
N ILE A 270 0.20 1.47 2.67
CA ILE A 270 1.53 1.91 2.27
C ILE A 270 1.53 3.42 2.08
N SER A 271 2.56 4.09 2.61
CA SER A 271 2.83 5.51 2.43
C SER A 271 4.21 5.68 1.80
N ILE A 272 4.23 6.30 0.63
CA ILE A 272 5.37 6.45 -0.25
C ILE A 272 5.69 7.93 -0.40
N ARG A 273 6.92 8.30 -0.09
CA ARG A 273 7.48 9.64 -0.26
C ARG A 273 8.57 9.56 -1.32
N ILE A 274 8.44 10.32 -2.40
CA ILE A 274 9.45 10.45 -3.44
C ILE A 274 9.79 11.93 -3.58
N GLU A 275 11.07 12.27 -3.59
CA GLU A 275 11.58 13.62 -3.82
C GLU A 275 12.45 13.62 -5.06
N MET A 276 12.05 14.41 -6.05
CA MET A 276 12.67 14.45 -7.36
C MET A 276 13.18 15.85 -7.67
N THR A 277 14.26 15.94 -8.45
CA THR A 277 14.71 17.19 -9.07
C THR A 277 14.62 17.08 -10.58
N GLY A 278 14.26 18.19 -11.24
CA GLY A 278 14.12 18.23 -12.68
C GLY A 278 15.46 18.15 -13.42
N PRO A 279 15.43 18.04 -14.76
CA PRO A 279 16.65 17.99 -15.58
C PRO A 279 17.56 19.20 -15.39
N SER A 280 16.99 20.35 -15.05
CA SER A 280 17.71 21.61 -14.79
C SER A 280 18.21 21.75 -13.35
N GLY A 281 17.99 20.75 -12.49
CA GLY A 281 18.25 20.85 -11.04
C GLY A 281 17.23 21.68 -10.27
N LEU A 282 16.15 22.11 -10.94
CA LEU A 282 15.05 22.88 -10.34
C LEU A 282 13.84 22.00 -10.00
N SER A 283 13.02 22.47 -9.06
CA SER A 283 11.74 21.84 -8.74
C SER A 283 10.74 22.02 -9.89
N ALA A 284 9.79 21.09 -10.03
CA ALA A 284 8.77 21.11 -11.07
C ALA A 284 8.00 22.42 -11.11
N THR A 285 7.90 23.00 -12.30
CA THR A 285 7.04 24.13 -12.61
C THR A 285 5.56 23.78 -12.41
N ARG A 286 4.67 24.79 -12.41
CA ARG A 286 3.22 24.55 -12.31
C ARG A 286 2.71 23.62 -13.43
N ALA A 287 3.20 23.79 -14.65
CA ALA A 287 2.82 22.96 -15.79
C ALA A 287 3.24 21.49 -15.58
N GLU A 288 4.49 21.26 -15.18
CA GLU A 288 4.99 19.90 -14.88
C GLU A 288 4.25 19.28 -13.70
N GLN A 289 3.94 20.04 -12.64
CA GLN A 289 3.13 19.53 -11.54
C GLN A 289 1.73 19.09 -11.99
N ILE A 290 1.10 19.79 -12.94
CA ILE A 290 -0.20 19.38 -13.49
C ILE A 290 -0.08 18.03 -14.19
N ILE A 291 0.98 17.82 -14.98
CA ILE A 291 1.26 16.55 -15.67
C ILE A 291 1.49 15.44 -14.65
N ILE A 292 2.35 15.67 -13.64
CA ILE A 292 2.62 14.73 -12.55
C ILE A 292 1.32 14.33 -11.84
N ARG A 293 0.50 15.30 -11.43
CA ARG A 293 -0.79 15.03 -10.77
C ARG A 293 -1.74 14.23 -11.67
N ARG A 294 -1.80 14.54 -12.96
CA ARG A 294 -2.64 13.83 -13.93
C ARG A 294 -2.19 12.39 -14.10
N SER A 295 -0.89 12.14 -14.24
CA SER A 295 -0.33 10.80 -14.40
C SER A 295 -0.52 9.94 -13.14
N LEU A 296 -0.30 10.52 -11.95
CA LEU A 296 -0.58 9.83 -10.69
C LEU A 296 -2.07 9.50 -10.55
N LYS A 297 -2.96 10.45 -10.87
CA LYS A 297 -4.40 10.20 -10.85
C LYS A 297 -4.77 9.05 -11.79
N LYS A 298 -4.26 9.03 -13.03
CA LYS A 298 -4.49 7.94 -13.98
C LYS A 298 -3.99 6.59 -13.47
N LEU A 299 -2.78 6.52 -12.92
CA LEU A 299 -2.22 5.27 -12.40
C LEU A 299 -3.01 4.72 -11.21
N LEU A 300 -3.38 5.60 -10.27
CA LEU A 300 -4.10 5.21 -9.07
C LEU A 300 -5.56 4.82 -9.38
N VAL A 301 -6.18 5.50 -10.36
CA VAL A 301 -7.51 5.14 -10.89
C VAL A 301 -7.44 3.85 -11.70
N ALA A 302 -6.41 3.62 -12.53
CA ALA A 302 -6.24 2.37 -13.27
C ALA A 302 -6.13 1.13 -12.37
N HIS A 303 -5.52 1.24 -11.19
CA HIS A 303 -5.52 0.16 -10.20
C HIS A 303 -6.85 0.03 -9.43
N GLU A 304 -7.61 1.11 -9.24
CA GLU A 304 -9.00 1.05 -8.75
C GLU A 304 -9.95 0.42 -9.78
N LEU A 305 -9.72 0.66 -11.07
CA LEU A 305 -10.34 -0.02 -12.20
C LEU A 305 -10.00 -1.49 -12.26
N GLU A 306 -8.71 -1.86 -12.09
CA GLU A 306 -8.32 -3.27 -11.97
C GLU A 306 -8.96 -3.93 -10.76
N LYS A 307 -9.19 -3.19 -9.68
CA LYS A 307 -9.92 -3.64 -8.49
C LYS A 307 -11.41 -3.81 -8.78
N LEU A 308 -12.04 -2.90 -9.52
CA LEU A 308 -13.40 -3.07 -10.00
C LEU A 308 -13.47 -4.24 -10.98
N LYS A 309 -12.54 -4.40 -11.91
CA LYS A 309 -12.41 -5.59 -12.76
C LYS A 309 -12.23 -6.87 -11.92
N ARG A 310 -11.44 -6.83 -10.84
CA ARG A 310 -11.30 -7.94 -9.87
C ARG A 310 -12.56 -8.19 -9.04
N ILE A 311 -13.36 -7.16 -8.77
CA ILE A 311 -14.62 -7.27 -8.03
C ILE A 311 -15.77 -7.73 -8.94
N HIS A 312 -15.77 -7.30 -10.20
CA HIS A 312 -16.66 -7.84 -11.25
C HIS A 312 -16.20 -9.24 -11.69
N GLN A 313 -14.92 -9.57 -11.47
CA GLN A 313 -14.37 -10.91 -11.45
C GLN A 313 -14.38 -11.51 -10.02
N TYR A 314 -15.33 -11.19 -9.13
CA TYR A 314 -15.64 -12.03 -7.95
C TYR A 314 -16.35 -13.36 -8.35
N GLY A 315 -16.05 -13.86 -9.55
CA GLY A 315 -16.10 -15.25 -9.99
C GLY A 315 -14.83 -15.68 -10.74
N GLY A 316 -13.76 -14.89 -10.67
CA GLY A 316 -12.57 -14.97 -11.51
C GLY A 316 -11.68 -16.17 -11.22
N SER A 317 -11.11 -16.70 -12.30
CA SER A 317 -10.24 -17.88 -12.52
C SER A 317 -9.35 -18.44 -11.39
N GLU A 318 -9.14 -17.78 -10.25
CA GLU A 318 -8.44 -18.33 -9.08
C GLU A 318 -9.35 -19.12 -8.14
N HIS A 319 -10.60 -18.68 -7.92
CA HIS A 319 -11.59 -19.47 -7.17
C HIS A 319 -12.05 -20.68 -7.97
N TYR A 320 -12.27 -20.49 -9.27
CA TYR A 320 -12.53 -21.58 -10.20
C TYR A 320 -11.35 -22.57 -10.24
N ALA A 321 -10.10 -22.10 -10.35
CA ALA A 321 -8.94 -23.00 -10.28
C ALA A 321 -8.86 -23.77 -8.94
N ARG A 322 -9.20 -23.15 -7.80
CA ARG A 322 -9.26 -23.88 -6.51
C ARG A 322 -10.36 -24.93 -6.45
N ALA A 323 -11.48 -24.74 -7.15
CA ALA A 323 -12.56 -25.73 -7.25
C ALA A 323 -12.25 -26.82 -8.30
N LEU A 324 -11.62 -26.43 -9.41
CA LEU A 324 -11.35 -27.27 -10.57
C LEU A 324 -10.10 -28.13 -10.40
N ILE A 325 -9.01 -27.61 -9.84
CA ILE A 325 -7.75 -28.35 -9.65
C ILE A 325 -7.99 -29.68 -8.90
N PRO A 326 -8.76 -29.73 -7.80
CA PRO A 326 -9.10 -30.99 -7.15
C PRO A 326 -9.82 -31.99 -8.07
N LEU A 327 -10.71 -31.51 -8.96
CA LEU A 327 -11.44 -32.35 -9.91
C LEU A 327 -10.52 -32.90 -11.00
N LEU A 328 -9.71 -32.04 -11.63
CA LEU A 328 -8.73 -32.45 -12.64
C LEU A 328 -7.70 -33.40 -12.06
N LYS A 329 -7.25 -33.15 -10.82
CA LYS A 329 -6.34 -34.04 -10.11
C LYS A 329 -6.97 -35.42 -9.90
N LYS A 330 -8.19 -35.47 -9.36
CA LYS A 330 -8.90 -36.74 -9.14
C LYS A 330 -9.11 -37.52 -10.44
N GLU A 331 -9.43 -36.83 -11.53
CA GLU A 331 -9.60 -37.43 -12.85
C GLU A 331 -8.27 -37.98 -13.38
N CYS A 332 -7.17 -37.24 -13.22
CA CYS A 332 -5.82 -37.69 -13.57
C CYS A 332 -5.41 -38.94 -12.76
N GLU A 333 -5.66 -38.95 -11.45
CA GLU A 333 -5.43 -40.11 -10.57
C GLU A 333 -6.25 -41.32 -11.01
N THR A 334 -7.51 -41.11 -11.43
CA THR A 334 -8.43 -42.20 -11.76
C THR A 334 -8.18 -42.79 -13.14
N THR A 335 -7.87 -41.94 -14.13
CA THR A 335 -7.75 -42.34 -15.55
C THR A 335 -6.31 -42.56 -15.99
N GLY A 336 -5.32 -42.04 -15.27
CA GLY A 336 -3.92 -42.01 -15.68
C GLY A 336 -3.62 -41.06 -16.84
N LEU A 337 -4.62 -40.30 -17.32
CA LEU A 337 -4.47 -39.35 -18.41
C LEU A 337 -4.19 -37.95 -17.85
N ASN A 338 -3.28 -37.23 -18.51
CA ASN A 338 -3.06 -35.80 -18.22
C ASN A 338 -4.33 -35.01 -18.50
N GLN A 339 -4.57 -33.95 -17.73
CA GLN A 339 -5.75 -33.10 -17.88
C GLN A 339 -5.31 -31.68 -18.17
N ALA A 340 -5.98 -30.99 -19.09
CA ALA A 340 -5.77 -29.57 -19.30
C ALA A 340 -7.10 -28.81 -19.31
N TYR A 341 -7.03 -27.60 -18.77
CA TYR A 341 -8.10 -26.63 -18.83
C TYR A 341 -7.57 -25.35 -19.45
N ILE A 342 -8.23 -24.87 -20.49
CA ILE A 342 -7.88 -23.65 -21.23
C ILE A 342 -9.10 -22.76 -21.23
N ALA A 343 -8.96 -21.51 -20.77
CA ALA A 343 -10.05 -20.54 -20.75
C ALA A 343 -9.56 -19.14 -21.12
N ILE A 344 -10.42 -18.36 -21.78
CA ILE A 344 -10.20 -16.92 -22.00
C ILE A 344 -10.45 -16.19 -20.69
N VAL A 345 -9.45 -15.45 -20.22
CA VAL A 345 -9.53 -14.58 -19.03
C VAL A 345 -9.94 -13.17 -19.43
N SER A 346 -9.42 -12.69 -20.55
CA SER A 346 -9.79 -11.41 -21.14
C SER A 346 -9.59 -11.49 -22.64
N SER A 347 -10.38 -10.72 -23.37
CA SER A 347 -10.20 -10.54 -24.81
C SER A 347 -10.39 -9.07 -25.12
N THR A 348 -9.59 -8.57 -26.04
CA THR A 348 -9.73 -7.26 -26.66
C THR A 348 -9.81 -7.44 -28.18
N THR A 349 -9.84 -6.34 -28.93
CA THR A 349 -9.74 -6.37 -30.40
C THR A 349 -8.42 -6.99 -30.88
N PHE A 350 -7.29 -6.65 -30.25
CA PHE A 350 -5.95 -7.02 -30.74
C PHE A 350 -5.40 -8.26 -30.06
N GLN A 351 -5.76 -8.48 -28.80
CA GLN A 351 -5.12 -9.49 -27.96
C GLN A 351 -6.15 -10.24 -27.12
N ALA A 352 -5.97 -11.55 -26.96
CA ALA A 352 -6.68 -12.36 -25.97
C ALA A 352 -5.69 -12.92 -24.94
N GLN A 353 -6.13 -13.05 -23.70
CA GLN A 353 -5.39 -13.70 -22.63
C GLN A 353 -6.09 -14.99 -22.26
N LEU A 354 -5.34 -16.08 -22.32
CA LEU A 354 -5.75 -17.42 -21.95
C LEU A 354 -5.08 -17.83 -20.65
N LYS A 355 -5.80 -18.61 -19.85
CA LYS A 355 -5.26 -19.33 -18.71
C LYS A 355 -5.28 -20.82 -19.01
N LEU A 356 -4.12 -21.43 -18.90
CA LEU A 356 -3.90 -22.87 -19.05
C LEU A 356 -3.59 -23.44 -17.67
N VAL A 357 -4.38 -24.42 -17.24
CA VAL A 357 -4.10 -25.27 -16.09
C VAL A 357 -3.80 -26.66 -16.61
N LEU A 358 -2.58 -27.15 -16.41
CA LEU A 358 -2.16 -28.49 -16.81
C LEU A 358 -1.95 -29.33 -15.55
N VAL A 359 -2.57 -30.50 -15.52
CA VAL A 359 -2.39 -31.51 -14.48
C VAL A 359 -1.76 -32.73 -15.14
N SER A 360 -0.53 -33.05 -14.74
CA SER A 360 0.22 -34.15 -15.35
C SER A 360 0.77 -35.12 -14.31
N SER A 361 0.84 -36.40 -14.67
CA SER A 361 1.50 -37.43 -13.86
C SER A 361 2.95 -37.58 -14.31
N GLN A 362 3.92 -37.28 -13.46
CA GLN A 362 5.36 -37.46 -13.71
C GLN A 362 6.07 -37.90 -12.42
N ASP A 363 6.91 -38.92 -12.53
CA ASP A 363 7.62 -39.51 -11.38
C ASP A 363 8.83 -38.70 -10.91
N ASP A 364 9.43 -37.89 -11.80
CA ASP A 364 10.64 -37.13 -11.53
C ASP A 364 10.44 -35.62 -11.78
N SER A 365 10.98 -34.80 -10.88
CA SER A 365 10.91 -33.34 -10.94
C SER A 365 11.70 -32.78 -12.13
N ASN A 366 12.91 -33.30 -12.40
CA ASN A 366 13.73 -32.78 -13.49
C ASN A 366 13.11 -33.10 -14.85
N ALA A 367 12.54 -34.31 -14.98
CA ALA A 367 11.80 -34.70 -16.18
C ALA A 367 10.55 -33.83 -16.42
N HIS A 368 9.82 -33.48 -15.36
CA HIS A 368 8.67 -32.56 -15.44
C HIS A 368 9.10 -31.14 -15.82
N ASP A 369 10.09 -30.58 -15.14
CA ASP A 369 10.60 -29.22 -15.38
C ASP A 369 11.09 -29.05 -16.83
N THR A 370 11.79 -30.05 -17.37
CA THR A 370 12.24 -30.05 -18.77
C THR A 370 11.06 -29.99 -19.74
N LYS A 371 10.04 -30.83 -19.54
CA LYS A 371 8.83 -30.83 -20.39
C LYS A 371 8.05 -29.52 -20.31
N ILE A 372 8.01 -28.87 -19.14
CA ILE A 372 7.37 -27.55 -19.00
C ILE A 372 8.16 -26.48 -19.75
N ILE A 373 9.48 -26.47 -19.65
CA ILE A 373 10.33 -25.53 -20.40
C ILE A 373 10.14 -25.74 -21.91
N ASP A 374 10.09 -26.99 -22.36
CA ASP A 374 9.87 -27.33 -23.77
C ASP A 374 8.46 -26.95 -24.24
N LEU A 375 7.43 -27.12 -23.40
CA LEU A 375 6.08 -26.65 -23.66
C LEU A 375 6.03 -25.12 -23.81
N VAL A 376 6.67 -24.39 -22.89
CA VAL A 376 6.74 -22.91 -22.95
C VAL A 376 7.46 -22.48 -24.22
N GLY A 377 8.58 -23.12 -24.57
CA GLY A 377 9.31 -22.88 -25.82
C GLY A 377 8.45 -23.18 -27.05
N SER A 378 7.71 -24.29 -27.05
CA SER A 378 6.83 -24.71 -28.13
C SER A 378 5.70 -23.70 -28.36
N ILE A 379 5.06 -23.22 -27.29
CA ILE A 379 4.02 -22.18 -27.37
C ILE A 379 4.62 -20.87 -27.91
N ASN A 380 5.75 -20.41 -27.35
CA ASN A 380 6.40 -19.16 -27.76
C ASN A 380 6.94 -19.19 -29.21
N SER A 381 7.18 -20.39 -29.77
CA SER A 381 7.62 -20.55 -31.16
C SER A 381 6.51 -20.33 -32.19
N LYS A 382 5.24 -20.39 -31.76
CA LYS A 382 4.08 -20.16 -32.63
C LYS A 382 3.85 -18.66 -32.77
N LYS A 383 3.76 -18.20 -34.02
CA LYS A 383 3.50 -16.80 -34.32
C LYS A 383 2.17 -16.38 -33.68
N GLY A 384 2.20 -15.27 -32.94
CA GLY A 384 1.03 -14.74 -32.24
C GLY A 384 0.71 -15.39 -30.89
N LEU A 385 1.51 -16.35 -30.39
CA LEU A 385 1.36 -16.88 -29.03
C LEU A 385 2.57 -16.53 -28.16
N ALA A 386 2.31 -16.18 -26.90
CA ALA A 386 3.36 -15.94 -25.92
C ALA A 386 2.93 -16.32 -24.49
N VAL A 387 3.73 -17.11 -23.78
CA VAL A 387 3.56 -17.36 -22.35
C VAL A 387 4.04 -16.14 -21.58
N VAL A 388 3.10 -15.42 -20.94
CA VAL A 388 3.40 -14.18 -20.20
C VAL A 388 3.70 -14.42 -18.72
N SER A 389 3.21 -15.50 -18.15
CA SER A 389 3.59 -15.90 -16.79
C SER A 389 3.39 -17.39 -16.55
N PHE A 390 4.20 -17.91 -15.63
CA PHE A 390 4.19 -19.28 -15.15
C PHE A 390 4.22 -19.26 -13.62
N ARG A 391 3.36 -20.07 -12.98
CA ARG A 391 3.42 -20.30 -11.53
C ARG A 391 4.11 -21.63 -11.27
N SER A 392 5.11 -21.62 -10.39
CA SER A 392 5.84 -22.83 -9.98
C SER A 392 4.88 -23.97 -9.62
N PRO A 393 5.18 -25.22 -10.05
CA PRO A 393 4.22 -26.29 -10.00
C PRO A 393 3.98 -26.78 -8.58
N SER A 394 2.74 -27.14 -8.28
CA SER A 394 2.41 -27.82 -7.03
C SER A 394 2.51 -29.33 -7.23
N ASN A 395 3.42 -29.99 -6.50
CA ASN A 395 3.55 -31.45 -6.53
C ASN A 395 2.67 -32.10 -5.44
N TYR A 396 1.86 -33.07 -5.85
CA TYR A 396 1.09 -33.94 -4.97
C TYR A 396 1.26 -35.42 -5.33
N ARG A 397 2.32 -36.07 -4.83
CA ARG A 397 2.57 -37.52 -5.02
C ARG A 397 2.61 -37.91 -6.50
N ASN A 398 3.55 -37.34 -7.24
CA ASN A 398 3.80 -37.56 -8.68
C ASN A 398 2.78 -36.90 -9.62
N ILE A 399 1.83 -36.14 -9.07
CA ILE A 399 0.94 -35.29 -9.86
C ILE A 399 1.35 -33.84 -9.73
N TRP A 400 1.61 -33.23 -10.87
CA TRP A 400 2.06 -31.86 -11.01
C TRP A 400 0.92 -31.00 -11.52
N VAL A 401 0.78 -29.81 -10.94
CA VAL A 401 -0.21 -28.81 -11.35
C VAL A 401 0.52 -27.55 -11.78
N ASP A 402 0.45 -27.25 -13.07
CA ASP A 402 1.09 -26.13 -13.74
C ASP A 402 0.04 -25.10 -14.15
N LEU A 403 0.34 -23.82 -13.92
CA LEU A 403 -0.53 -22.72 -14.33
C LEU A 403 0.26 -21.77 -15.24
N LEU A 404 -0.20 -21.63 -16.47
CA LEU A 404 0.38 -20.76 -17.49
C LEU A 404 -0.66 -19.71 -17.90
N ASN A 405 -0.22 -18.46 -18.03
CA ASN A 405 -1.01 -17.45 -18.72
C ASN A 405 -0.39 -17.23 -20.10
N VAL A 406 -1.21 -17.35 -21.14
CA VAL A 406 -0.81 -17.29 -22.55
C VAL A 406 -1.52 -16.11 -23.19
N THR A 407 -0.76 -15.24 -23.82
CA THR A 407 -1.25 -14.18 -24.69
C THR A 407 -1.40 -14.71 -26.11
N VAL A 408 -2.48 -14.30 -26.77
CA VAL A 408 -2.77 -14.54 -28.18
C VAL A 408 -2.92 -13.20 -28.88
N GLU A 409 -2.05 -12.91 -29.85
CA GLU A 409 -2.21 -11.80 -30.79
C GLU A 409 -3.25 -12.22 -31.83
N ARG A 410 -4.44 -11.61 -31.75
CA ARG A 410 -5.59 -12.03 -32.54
C ARG A 410 -5.41 -11.80 -34.04
N GLU A 411 -4.59 -10.83 -34.43
CA GLU A 411 -4.29 -10.54 -35.84
C GLU A 411 -3.59 -11.71 -36.55
N ASP A 412 -2.90 -12.58 -35.80
CA ASP A 412 -2.19 -13.73 -36.35
C ASP A 412 -3.09 -14.97 -36.53
N PHE A 413 -4.35 -14.92 -36.08
CA PHE A 413 -5.30 -16.04 -36.15
C PHE A 413 -6.62 -15.63 -36.83
N THR A 414 -7.14 -16.49 -37.71
CA THR A 414 -8.45 -16.25 -38.34
C THR A 414 -9.58 -16.45 -37.34
N GLU A 415 -9.50 -17.52 -36.54
CA GLU A 415 -10.42 -17.76 -35.43
C GLU A 415 -9.66 -18.17 -34.18
N MET A 416 -10.23 -17.91 -32.99
CA MET A 416 -9.64 -18.35 -31.72
C MET A 416 -9.48 -19.88 -31.63
N GLU A 417 -10.25 -20.64 -32.40
CA GLU A 417 -10.09 -22.11 -32.52
C GLU A 417 -8.71 -22.52 -33.02
N ASP A 418 -8.10 -21.73 -33.90
CA ASP A 418 -6.76 -21.98 -34.42
C ASP A 418 -5.70 -21.83 -33.32
N ALA A 419 -5.83 -20.79 -32.49
CA ALA A 419 -4.96 -20.58 -31.33
C ALA A 419 -5.09 -21.72 -30.30
N TYR A 420 -6.32 -22.18 -30.02
CA TYR A 420 -6.53 -23.33 -29.14
C TYR A 420 -5.93 -24.62 -29.71
N ARG A 421 -6.02 -24.83 -31.02
CA ARG A 421 -5.43 -25.99 -31.69
C ARG A 421 -3.91 -25.96 -31.57
N ASP A 422 -3.27 -24.82 -31.76
CA ASP A 422 -1.81 -24.69 -31.64
C ASP A 422 -1.32 -24.93 -30.22
N ILE A 423 -2.03 -24.42 -29.20
CA ILE A 423 -1.74 -24.71 -27.79
C ILE A 423 -1.93 -26.21 -27.50
N LYS A 424 -3.01 -26.81 -28.02
CA LYS A 424 -3.27 -28.24 -27.85
C LYS A 424 -2.14 -29.09 -28.44
N LEU A 425 -1.70 -28.80 -29.65
CA LEU A 425 -0.59 -29.50 -30.30
C LEU A 425 0.69 -29.37 -29.47
N ALA A 426 0.99 -28.16 -28.96
CA ALA A 426 2.14 -27.96 -28.09
C ALA A 426 2.07 -28.79 -26.81
N ILE A 427 0.88 -28.97 -26.20
CA ILE A 427 0.71 -29.86 -25.04
C ILE A 427 0.88 -31.33 -25.44
N GLU A 428 0.28 -31.75 -26.56
CA GLU A 428 0.38 -33.14 -27.04
C GLU A 428 1.83 -33.54 -27.37
N ASP A 429 2.61 -32.63 -27.96
CA ASP A 429 4.02 -32.86 -28.33
C ASP A 429 4.92 -33.09 -27.10
N ASN A 430 4.62 -32.43 -25.97
CA ASN A 430 5.47 -32.44 -24.77
C ASN A 430 4.97 -33.37 -23.66
N PHE A 431 3.65 -33.49 -23.50
CA PHE A 431 2.99 -34.25 -22.43
C PHE A 431 2.18 -35.45 -22.95
N GLY A 432 2.11 -35.66 -24.25
CA GLY A 432 1.34 -36.74 -24.85
C GLY A 432 -0.17 -36.50 -24.80
N GLN A 433 -0.95 -37.57 -24.92
CA GLN A 433 -2.41 -37.46 -24.89
C GLN A 433 -2.89 -36.89 -23.56
N PHE A 434 -3.79 -35.90 -23.66
CA PHE A 434 -4.43 -35.29 -22.50
C PHE A 434 -5.93 -35.11 -22.77
N ARG A 435 -6.70 -35.00 -21.69
CA ARG A 435 -8.12 -34.67 -21.75
C ARG A 435 -8.32 -33.17 -21.57
N ASP A 436 -8.95 -32.57 -22.57
CA ASP A 436 -9.28 -31.15 -22.59
C ASP A 436 -10.67 -30.94 -21.97
N PHE A 437 -10.70 -30.47 -20.72
CA PHE A 437 -11.89 -30.50 -19.87
C PHE A 437 -13.03 -29.62 -20.43
N ASP A 438 -12.70 -28.48 -21.03
CA ASP A 438 -13.66 -27.44 -21.43
C ASP A 438 -13.82 -27.29 -22.95
N ARG A 439 -13.29 -28.23 -23.74
CA ARG A 439 -13.37 -28.17 -25.21
C ARG A 439 -14.79 -27.95 -25.72
N GLY A 440 -15.77 -28.63 -25.12
CA GLY A 440 -17.18 -28.53 -25.52
C GLY A 440 -17.74 -27.11 -25.36
N MET A 441 -17.42 -26.44 -24.25
CA MET A 441 -17.83 -25.05 -24.02
C MET A 441 -17.15 -24.10 -25.00
N ARG A 442 -15.84 -24.26 -25.25
CA ARG A 442 -15.13 -23.40 -26.21
C ARG A 442 -15.62 -23.53 -27.65
N LEU A 443 -15.96 -24.75 -28.08
CA LEU A 443 -16.59 -24.97 -29.39
C LEU A 443 -17.98 -24.36 -29.48
N ASN A 444 -18.75 -24.40 -28.38
CA ASN A 444 -20.04 -23.72 -28.31
C ASN A 444 -19.88 -22.20 -28.42
N ASP A 445 -18.90 -21.60 -27.74
CA ASP A 445 -18.62 -20.17 -27.82
C ASP A 445 -18.27 -19.72 -29.24
N VAL A 446 -17.39 -20.47 -29.94
CA VAL A 446 -17.03 -20.19 -31.34
C VAL A 446 -18.26 -20.25 -32.25
N ARG A 447 -19.12 -21.27 -32.06
CA ARG A 447 -20.37 -21.39 -32.82
C ARG A 447 -21.32 -20.24 -32.54
N GLN A 448 -21.58 -19.93 -31.26
CA GLN A 448 -22.47 -18.84 -30.86
C GLN A 448 -21.97 -17.50 -31.42
N LEU A 449 -20.67 -17.19 -31.27
CA LEU A 449 -20.08 -15.98 -31.81
C LEU A 449 -20.25 -15.86 -33.32
N LYS A 450 -20.07 -16.96 -34.06
CA LYS A 450 -20.26 -16.97 -35.51
C LYS A 450 -21.71 -16.65 -35.90
N GLU A 451 -22.67 -17.23 -35.17
CA GLU A 451 -24.10 -16.95 -35.39
C GLU A 451 -24.45 -15.50 -35.02
N ILE A 452 -23.97 -14.98 -33.89
CA ILE A 452 -24.19 -13.59 -33.45
C ILE A 452 -23.61 -12.59 -34.47
N ARG A 453 -22.39 -12.81 -34.96
CA ARG A 453 -21.78 -11.96 -36.01
C ARG A 453 -22.61 -11.95 -37.30
N SER A 454 -23.25 -13.08 -37.63
CA SER A 454 -24.16 -13.16 -38.78
C SER A 454 -25.50 -12.45 -38.57
N GLU A 455 -25.97 -12.34 -37.32
CA GLU A 455 -27.19 -11.61 -36.95
C GLU A 455 -26.96 -10.09 -36.78
N LEU A 456 -25.77 -9.69 -36.34
CA LEU A 456 -25.40 -8.31 -36.00
C LEU A 456 -24.45 -7.68 -37.04
N THR A 457 -24.77 -7.81 -38.32
CA THR A 457 -23.90 -7.36 -39.44
C THR A 457 -23.56 -5.86 -39.43
N GLU A 458 -24.36 -5.05 -38.73
CA GLU A 458 -24.16 -3.62 -38.56
C GLU A 458 -23.16 -3.24 -37.46
N ILE A 459 -22.76 -4.20 -36.62
CA ILE A 459 -21.78 -4.00 -35.54
C ILE A 459 -20.45 -4.63 -35.97
N PRO A 460 -19.30 -3.93 -35.87
CA PRO A 460 -18.01 -4.51 -36.21
C PRO A 460 -17.73 -5.82 -35.44
N ASP A 461 -17.29 -6.87 -36.14
CA ASP A 461 -17.05 -8.22 -35.56
C ASP A 461 -16.14 -8.22 -34.33
N ASN A 462 -15.15 -7.33 -34.30
CA ASN A 462 -14.26 -7.16 -33.18
C ASN A 462 -15.00 -6.64 -31.94
N VAL A 463 -15.93 -5.70 -32.10
CA VAL A 463 -16.78 -5.15 -31.03
C VAL A 463 -17.76 -6.21 -30.54
N VAL A 464 -18.39 -6.96 -31.46
CA VAL A 464 -19.27 -8.09 -31.10
C VAL A 464 -18.52 -9.10 -30.23
N THR A 465 -17.30 -9.46 -30.62
CA THR A 465 -16.50 -10.43 -29.88
C THR A 465 -16.07 -9.91 -28.52
N ASP A 466 -15.68 -8.64 -28.46
CA ASP A 466 -15.30 -7.98 -27.22
C ASP A 466 -16.45 -7.97 -26.23
N PHE A 467 -17.63 -7.51 -26.66
CA PHE A 467 -18.83 -7.45 -25.81
C PHE A 467 -19.30 -8.83 -25.38
N TYR A 468 -19.24 -9.82 -26.27
CA TYR A 468 -19.57 -11.20 -25.95
C TYR A 468 -18.72 -11.71 -24.78
N TYR A 469 -17.39 -11.60 -24.83
CA TYR A 469 -16.53 -12.11 -23.74
C TYR A 469 -16.59 -11.30 -22.44
N HIS A 470 -17.25 -10.14 -22.43
CA HIS A 470 -17.57 -9.40 -21.21
C HIS A 470 -18.88 -9.84 -20.55
N ILE A 471 -19.69 -10.66 -21.24
CA ILE A 471 -20.86 -11.31 -20.65
C ILE A 471 -20.38 -12.55 -19.90
N GLU A 472 -20.95 -12.75 -18.70
CA GLU A 472 -20.57 -13.84 -17.77
C GLU A 472 -20.74 -15.24 -18.41
N ASP A 473 -19.78 -16.13 -18.14
CA ASP A 473 -19.63 -17.43 -18.82
C ASP A 473 -20.84 -18.36 -18.64
N PHE A 474 -21.37 -18.49 -17.41
CA PHE A 474 -22.56 -19.31 -17.16
C PHE A 474 -23.79 -18.72 -17.84
N LEU A 475 -23.89 -17.39 -17.88
CA LEU A 475 -24.94 -16.72 -18.62
C LEU A 475 -24.83 -17.06 -20.11
N ARG A 476 -23.66 -16.89 -20.74
CA ARG A 476 -23.43 -17.24 -22.17
C ARG A 476 -23.80 -18.68 -22.52
N ALA A 477 -23.51 -19.60 -21.61
CA ALA A 477 -23.83 -21.01 -21.78
C ALA A 477 -25.33 -21.35 -21.57
N SER A 478 -26.08 -20.50 -20.84
CA SER A 478 -27.46 -20.79 -20.43
C SER A 478 -28.54 -20.07 -21.24
N ILE A 479 -28.20 -19.04 -22.02
CA ILE A 479 -29.15 -18.26 -22.83
C ILE A 479 -28.97 -18.51 -24.33
N THR A 480 -29.98 -18.11 -25.12
CA THR A 480 -29.97 -18.32 -26.57
C THR A 480 -29.11 -17.28 -27.30
N VAL A 481 -28.70 -17.61 -28.52
CA VAL A 481 -27.99 -16.68 -29.42
C VAL A 481 -28.79 -15.39 -29.63
N ASN A 482 -30.10 -15.48 -29.85
CA ASN A 482 -30.97 -14.32 -29.99
C ASN A 482 -30.96 -13.40 -28.75
N GLU A 483 -30.96 -13.97 -27.53
CA GLU A 483 -30.83 -13.18 -26.31
C GLU A 483 -29.44 -12.51 -26.20
N LEU A 484 -28.36 -13.25 -26.51
CA LEU A 484 -27.00 -12.69 -26.55
C LEU A 484 -26.87 -11.55 -27.58
N SER A 485 -27.47 -11.72 -28.75
CA SER A 485 -27.51 -10.69 -29.79
C SER A 485 -28.21 -9.42 -29.29
N GLN A 486 -29.30 -9.57 -28.53
CA GLN A 486 -30.02 -8.45 -27.91
C GLN A 486 -29.18 -7.77 -26.81
N HIS A 487 -28.42 -8.52 -26.01
CA HIS A 487 -27.49 -7.94 -25.04
C HIS A 487 -26.46 -7.04 -25.75
N ILE A 488 -25.73 -7.60 -26.72
CA ILE A 488 -24.65 -6.93 -27.45
C ILE A 488 -25.18 -5.70 -28.19
N ARG A 489 -26.33 -5.83 -28.87
CA ARG A 489 -26.98 -4.72 -29.56
C ARG A 489 -27.34 -3.58 -28.60
N LEU A 490 -27.97 -3.88 -27.45
CA LEU A 490 -28.34 -2.84 -26.48
C LEU A 490 -27.11 -2.10 -25.95
N ILE A 491 -26.03 -2.82 -25.64
CA ILE A 491 -24.77 -2.21 -25.20
C ILE A 491 -24.23 -1.28 -26.29
N TYR A 492 -24.10 -1.78 -27.51
CA TYR A 492 -23.56 -1.01 -28.64
C TYR A 492 -24.38 0.25 -28.93
N ASP A 493 -25.71 0.12 -28.99
CA ASP A 493 -26.62 1.22 -29.26
C ASP A 493 -26.58 2.27 -28.15
N SER A 494 -26.44 1.83 -26.88
CA SER A 494 -26.35 2.74 -25.73
C SER A 494 -25.04 3.53 -25.76
N ILE A 495 -23.92 2.86 -26.00
CA ILE A 495 -22.61 3.51 -26.08
C ILE A 495 -22.54 4.45 -27.29
N SER A 496 -23.01 4.02 -28.45
CA SER A 496 -22.99 4.81 -29.68
C SER A 496 -23.84 6.08 -29.56
N SER A 497 -25.01 5.99 -28.94
CA SER A 497 -25.87 7.15 -28.65
C SER A 497 -25.18 8.14 -27.73
N TYR A 498 -24.65 7.64 -26.62
CA TYR A 498 -23.96 8.44 -25.63
C TYR A 498 -22.75 9.18 -26.23
N LEU A 499 -21.93 8.49 -27.03
CA LEU A 499 -20.79 9.10 -27.71
C LEU A 499 -21.18 10.16 -28.75
N SER A 500 -22.37 10.04 -29.35
CA SER A 500 -22.91 10.99 -30.32
C SER A 500 -23.50 12.24 -29.65
N ASN A 501 -24.01 12.11 -28.42
CA ASN A 501 -24.72 13.17 -27.67
C ASN A 501 -24.06 13.46 -26.31
N ARG A 502 -22.77 13.80 -26.30
CA ARG A 502 -21.97 14.02 -25.06
C ARG A 502 -22.48 15.11 -24.10
N GLU A 503 -23.50 15.89 -24.47
CA GLU A 503 -23.98 17.04 -23.67
C GLU A 503 -25.14 16.73 -22.71
N THR A 504 -25.74 15.53 -22.75
CA THR A 504 -26.84 15.13 -21.86
C THR A 504 -26.62 13.77 -21.22
N LEU A 505 -26.89 13.66 -19.91
CA LEU A 505 -27.04 12.36 -19.23
C LEU A 505 -28.19 11.62 -19.92
N GLU A 506 -27.88 10.67 -20.80
CA GLU A 506 -28.93 9.93 -21.51
C GLU A 506 -29.70 9.05 -20.52
N ASN A 507 -31.02 8.97 -20.72
CA ASN A 507 -31.86 8.04 -19.98
C ASN A 507 -31.38 6.59 -20.23
N PRO A 508 -31.43 5.71 -19.21
CA PRO A 508 -31.04 4.32 -19.37
C PRO A 508 -31.88 3.67 -20.46
N ARG A 509 -31.22 2.98 -21.38
CA ARG A 509 -31.94 2.24 -22.42
C ARG A 509 -32.41 0.92 -21.86
N SER A 510 -33.62 0.51 -22.21
CA SER A 510 -34.16 -0.76 -21.76
C SER A 510 -34.91 -1.47 -22.86
N GLN A 511 -34.92 -2.80 -22.78
CA GLN A 511 -35.72 -3.65 -23.67
C GLN A 511 -36.11 -4.95 -22.97
N ASN A 512 -37.25 -5.50 -23.36
CA ASN A 512 -37.66 -6.83 -22.91
C ASN A 512 -37.19 -7.88 -23.90
N VAL A 513 -36.44 -8.87 -23.42
CA VAL A 513 -36.09 -10.06 -24.20
C VAL A 513 -37.30 -10.97 -24.23
N SER A 514 -37.77 -11.28 -25.44
CA SER A 514 -38.88 -12.20 -25.64
C SER A 514 -38.44 -13.41 -26.45
N GLU A 515 -38.86 -14.58 -26.00
CA GLU A 515 -38.75 -15.83 -26.74
C GLU A 515 -40.16 -16.25 -27.16
N GLY A 516 -40.48 -16.02 -28.43
CA GLY A 516 -41.86 -16.08 -28.93
C GLY A 516 -42.76 -15.04 -28.24
N LYS A 517 -43.83 -15.48 -27.56
CA LYS A 517 -44.78 -14.60 -26.84
C LYS A 517 -44.41 -14.38 -25.37
N ARG A 518 -43.34 -15.02 -24.86
CA ARG A 518 -42.97 -14.97 -23.44
C ARG A 518 -41.82 -14.00 -23.23
N LYS A 519 -41.99 -13.02 -22.34
CA LYS A 519 -40.89 -12.19 -21.81
C LYS A 519 -40.00 -13.05 -20.92
N VAL A 520 -38.77 -13.31 -21.34
CA VAL A 520 -37.80 -14.17 -20.62
C VAL A 520 -36.90 -13.36 -19.69
N ALA A 521 -36.54 -12.14 -20.06
CA ALA A 521 -35.75 -11.21 -19.24
C ALA A 521 -36.03 -9.76 -19.62
N SER A 522 -35.64 -8.82 -18.77
CA SER A 522 -35.59 -7.40 -19.08
C SER A 522 -34.15 -6.91 -19.00
N LEU A 523 -33.71 -6.18 -20.01
CA LEU A 523 -32.38 -5.61 -20.11
C LEU A 523 -32.45 -4.11 -19.86
N ILE A 524 -31.52 -3.60 -19.05
CA ILE A 524 -31.37 -2.17 -18.78
C ILE A 524 -29.89 -1.81 -18.89
N CYS A 525 -29.53 -0.85 -19.74
CA CYS A 525 -28.15 -0.44 -19.96
C CYS A 525 -27.95 1.04 -19.60
N PHE A 526 -26.91 1.31 -18.81
CA PHE A 526 -26.45 2.64 -18.43
C PHE A 526 -25.08 2.91 -19.06
N VAL A 527 -24.80 4.15 -19.45
CA VAL A 527 -23.48 4.56 -19.96
C VAL A 527 -22.97 5.78 -19.19
N CYS A 528 -21.70 5.77 -18.78
CA CYS A 528 -21.08 6.88 -18.03
C CYS A 528 -19.61 7.14 -18.41
N GLU A 529 -19.18 8.41 -18.24
CA GLU A 529 -17.82 8.92 -18.57
C GLU A 529 -16.79 8.84 -17.41
N ASN A 530 -17.23 8.57 -16.17
CA ASN A 530 -16.34 8.43 -15.01
C ASN A 530 -16.85 7.39 -14.00
N GLU A 531 -15.91 6.58 -13.52
CA GLU A 531 -16.06 5.65 -12.40
C GLU A 531 -16.31 6.39 -11.09
N VAL A 532 -17.54 6.34 -10.60
CA VAL A 532 -17.95 5.70 -9.34
C VAL A 532 -19.47 5.83 -9.34
N VAL A 533 -20.15 5.00 -10.14
CA VAL A 533 -21.50 4.65 -9.71
C VAL A 533 -21.28 3.68 -8.56
N VAL A 534 -21.80 4.01 -7.38
CA VAL A 534 -21.70 3.13 -6.22
C VAL A 534 -22.47 1.86 -6.57
N PHE A 535 -21.76 0.85 -7.06
CA PHE A 535 -22.34 -0.41 -7.54
C PHE A 535 -23.25 -1.05 -6.47
N GLN A 536 -22.90 -0.86 -5.20
CA GLN A 536 -23.72 -1.24 -4.05
C GLN A 536 -25.12 -0.61 -4.07
N ASN A 537 -25.24 0.67 -4.44
CA ASN A 537 -26.52 1.36 -4.53
C ASN A 537 -27.34 0.87 -5.73
N LEU A 538 -26.68 0.56 -6.86
CA LEU A 538 -27.36 -0.06 -8.01
C LEU A 538 -27.87 -1.45 -7.66
N LEU A 539 -27.08 -2.26 -6.96
CA LEU A 539 -27.51 -3.59 -6.50
C LEU A 539 -28.66 -3.51 -5.50
N GLU A 540 -28.67 -2.52 -4.61
CA GLU A 540 -29.77 -2.28 -3.67
C GLU A 540 -31.09 -2.01 -4.40
N ALA A 541 -31.05 -1.27 -5.52
CA ALA A 541 -32.22 -0.98 -6.34
C ALA A 541 -32.83 -2.22 -7.01
N VAL A 542 -32.05 -3.28 -7.20
CA VAL A 542 -32.46 -4.51 -7.91
C VAL A 542 -32.41 -5.77 -7.04
N LYS A 543 -32.20 -5.64 -5.73
CA LYS A 543 -32.00 -6.75 -4.78
C LYS A 543 -33.16 -7.76 -4.72
N GLU A 544 -34.37 -7.35 -5.10
CA GLU A 544 -35.58 -8.17 -5.08
C GLU A 544 -35.72 -9.06 -6.32
N TYR A 545 -34.79 -8.93 -7.28
CA TYR A 545 -34.83 -9.63 -8.56
C TYR A 545 -33.64 -10.57 -8.72
N THR A 546 -33.77 -11.52 -9.65
CA THR A 546 -32.63 -12.29 -10.14
C THR A 546 -31.91 -11.45 -11.19
N VAL A 547 -30.67 -11.06 -10.89
CA VAL A 547 -29.92 -10.08 -11.69
C VAL A 547 -28.59 -10.64 -12.12
N ASN A 548 -28.26 -10.48 -13.40
CA ASN A 548 -26.90 -10.59 -13.89
C ASN A 548 -26.45 -9.21 -14.36
N VAL A 549 -25.26 -8.78 -13.95
CA VAL A 549 -24.71 -7.47 -14.34
C VAL A 549 -23.46 -7.69 -15.16
N SER A 550 -23.39 -7.08 -16.33
CA SER A 550 -22.20 -7.06 -17.19
C SER A 550 -21.72 -5.62 -17.32
N VAL A 551 -20.43 -5.39 -17.10
CA VAL A 551 -19.80 -4.07 -17.23
C VAL A 551 -18.79 -4.10 -18.37
N ILE A 552 -18.96 -3.20 -19.32
CA ILE A 552 -18.20 -3.16 -20.57
C ILE A 552 -17.58 -1.78 -20.72
N GLU A 553 -16.26 -1.73 -20.89
CA GLU A 553 -15.53 -0.49 -21.15
C GLU A 553 -15.17 -0.42 -22.63
N TRP A 554 -15.62 0.63 -23.30
CA TRP A 554 -15.31 0.82 -24.71
C TRP A 554 -15.19 2.30 -25.05
N ALA A 555 -14.16 2.68 -25.82
CA ALA A 555 -13.91 4.06 -26.24
C ALA A 555 -13.86 5.11 -25.10
N GLY A 556 -13.46 4.70 -23.89
CA GLY A 556 -13.34 5.58 -22.72
C GLY A 556 -14.65 5.85 -21.98
N VAL A 557 -15.71 5.07 -22.26
CA VAL A 557 -16.95 5.06 -21.49
C VAL A 557 -17.24 3.66 -20.94
N SER A 558 -17.98 3.59 -19.84
CA SER A 558 -18.40 2.33 -19.22
C SER A 558 -19.90 2.13 -19.43
N ALA A 559 -20.28 0.98 -19.97
CA ALA A 559 -21.64 0.51 -20.07
C ALA A 559 -21.95 -0.54 -19.00
N ILE A 560 -23.01 -0.34 -18.22
CA ILE A 560 -23.47 -1.27 -17.20
C ILE A 560 -24.80 -1.86 -17.67
N LEU A 561 -24.78 -3.14 -18.06
CA LEU A 561 -25.93 -3.91 -18.51
C LEU A 561 -26.48 -4.76 -17.37
N PHE A 562 -27.74 -4.54 -17.01
CA PHE A 562 -28.52 -5.37 -16.10
C PHE A 562 -29.42 -6.30 -16.90
N ARG A 563 -29.31 -7.61 -16.67
CA ARG A 563 -30.31 -8.60 -17.05
C ARG A 563 -31.12 -8.99 -15.82
N ILE A 564 -32.39 -8.62 -15.82
CA ILE A 564 -33.28 -8.73 -14.66
C ILE A 564 -34.41 -9.72 -14.95
N GLN A 565 -34.67 -10.59 -13.98
CA GLN A 565 -35.77 -11.53 -14.01
C GLN A 565 -36.52 -11.55 -12.67
N ARG A 566 -37.82 -11.77 -12.73
CA ARG A 566 -38.67 -12.11 -11.59
C ARG A 566 -39.29 -13.48 -11.83
N ASN A 567 -39.01 -14.44 -10.96
CA ASN A 567 -39.52 -15.82 -11.07
C ASN A 567 -39.27 -16.47 -12.46
N GLY A 568 -38.08 -16.23 -13.04
CA GLY A 568 -37.71 -16.77 -14.36
C GLY A 568 -38.47 -16.18 -15.55
N LYS A 569 -38.97 -14.95 -15.42
CA LYS A 569 -39.61 -14.16 -16.48
C LYS A 569 -39.08 -12.73 -16.47
N GLY A 570 -39.19 -12.04 -17.61
CA GLY A 570 -38.95 -10.61 -17.71
C GLY A 570 -39.99 -9.81 -16.91
N LEU A 571 -39.65 -8.55 -16.61
CA LEU A 571 -40.49 -7.64 -15.85
C LEU A 571 -41.71 -7.18 -16.65
N THR A 572 -42.78 -6.80 -15.95
CA THR A 572 -43.88 -6.03 -16.55
C THR A 572 -43.40 -4.62 -16.89
N ASP A 573 -44.15 -3.88 -17.71
CA ASP A 573 -43.74 -2.52 -18.11
C ASP A 573 -43.78 -1.55 -16.92
N GLU A 574 -44.67 -1.77 -15.95
CA GLU A 574 -44.71 -1.04 -14.67
C GLU A 574 -43.50 -1.35 -13.79
N GLU A 575 -43.15 -2.63 -13.62
CA GLU A 575 -41.97 -3.06 -12.85
C GLU A 575 -40.67 -2.54 -13.48
N LEU A 576 -40.57 -2.61 -14.81
CA LEU A 576 -39.42 -2.09 -15.54
C LEU A 576 -39.25 -0.59 -15.34
N PHE A 577 -40.35 0.17 -15.38
CA PHE A 577 -40.33 1.60 -15.14
C PHE A 577 -39.87 1.94 -13.72
N ASP A 578 -40.40 1.25 -12.69
CA ASP A 578 -40.01 1.44 -11.29
C ASP A 578 -38.51 1.15 -11.07
N VAL A 579 -38.00 0.07 -11.67
CA VAL A 579 -36.58 -0.28 -11.58
C VAL A 579 -35.69 0.77 -12.26
N ILE A 580 -36.09 1.28 -13.44
CA ILE A 580 -35.35 2.33 -14.13
C ILE A 580 -35.29 3.60 -13.28
N GLU A 581 -36.41 4.03 -12.69
CA GLU A 581 -36.45 5.23 -11.86
C GLU A 581 -35.62 5.07 -10.58
N LYS A 582 -35.67 3.90 -9.93
CA LYS A 582 -34.79 3.58 -8.78
C LYS A 582 -33.32 3.64 -9.16
N LEU A 583 -32.94 3.04 -10.27
CA LEU A 583 -31.55 3.04 -10.74
C LEU A 583 -31.09 4.45 -11.15
N LYS A 584 -31.95 5.27 -11.77
CA LYS A 584 -31.66 6.67 -12.08
C LYS A 584 -31.42 7.51 -10.83
N ALA A 585 -32.27 7.37 -9.81
CA ALA A 585 -32.12 8.11 -8.56
C ALA A 585 -30.73 7.89 -7.93
N GLN A 586 -30.23 6.65 -8.00
CA GLN A 586 -28.90 6.29 -7.51
C GLN A 586 -27.74 6.80 -8.38
N CYS A 587 -28.00 7.19 -9.63
CA CYS A 587 -27.01 7.76 -10.55
C CYS A 587 -26.93 9.30 -10.51
N VAL A 588 -27.95 9.99 -9.97
CA VAL A 588 -28.03 11.48 -9.95
C VAL A 588 -27.58 12.07 -8.60
N GLU A 589 -27.58 11.30 -7.52
CA GLU A 589 -27.15 11.78 -6.19
C GLU A 589 -25.62 11.93 -6.01
N HIS A 590 -24.82 11.65 -7.05
CA HIS A 590 -23.35 11.76 -7.08
C HIS A 590 -22.86 12.35 -8.41
#